data_AF-A0A524KDF1-F1
#
_entry.id   AF-A0A524KDF1-F1
#
_cell.length_a   1.000
_cell.length_b   1.000
_cell.length_c   1.000
_cell.angle_alpha   90.00
_cell.angle_beta   90.00
_cell.angle_gamma   90.00
#
_symmetry.space_group_name_H-M   'P 1'
#
loop_
_entity.id
_entity.type
_entity.pdbx_description
1 polymer ?
#
loop_
_entity_poly.entity_id
_entity_poly.type
_entity_poly.pdbx_seq_one_letter_code
_entity_poly.pdbx_strand_id
1 'polypeptide(L)'
;MKRIIAALVLSCIAAASVSAIELKNGRIKLVLDERTGHFALYYLVDVTKNQYRALLYDQETRTTFPTLYLDQKTYKLGDASEFKVSASARGPLNYVIEYRSATCVVRQIFGFSASAGSPMSDGLKISFEIENISERDIVVGLRYLFDTWLGEKSGN
;
A
#
# COMPACT_ATOMS: atom_id res chain seq x y z
N MET A 1 -6.24 42.02 10.09
CA MET A 1 -6.38 40.74 10.83
C MET A 1 -7.16 39.67 10.05
N LYS A 2 -8.41 39.90 9.61
CA LYS A 2 -9.20 38.90 8.86
C LYS A 2 -8.55 38.39 7.55
N ARG A 3 -7.83 39.25 6.81
CA ARG A 3 -7.10 38.88 5.59
C ARG A 3 -5.86 38.00 5.84
N ILE A 4 -5.23 38.13 7.00
CA ILE A 4 -4.05 37.34 7.39
C ILE A 4 -4.49 35.94 7.85
N ILE A 5 -5.61 35.85 8.58
CA ILE A 5 -6.22 34.57 8.99
C ILE A 5 -6.67 33.78 7.75
N ALA A 6 -7.31 34.44 6.77
CA ALA A 6 -7.72 33.79 5.53
C ALA A 6 -6.53 33.22 4.73
N ALA A 7 -5.41 33.95 4.68
CA ALA A 7 -4.19 33.48 4.00
C ALA A 7 -3.52 32.30 4.73
N LEU A 8 -3.52 32.29 6.06
CA LEU A 8 -3.01 31.17 6.88
C LEU A 8 -3.87 29.90 6.72
N VAL A 9 -5.19 30.05 6.68
CA VAL A 9 -6.10 28.90 6.45
C VAL A 9 -5.92 28.34 5.03
N LEU A 10 -5.78 29.20 4.02
CA LEU A 10 -5.54 28.76 2.63
C LEU A 10 -4.18 28.07 2.46
N SER A 11 -3.16 28.55 3.19
CA SER A 11 -1.81 27.95 3.23
C SER A 11 -1.80 26.58 3.90
N CYS A 12 -2.57 26.38 4.99
CA CYS A 12 -2.66 25.08 5.65
C CYS A 12 -3.42 24.03 4.81
N ILE A 13 -4.40 24.45 4.01
CA ILE A 13 -5.16 23.54 3.13
C ILE A 13 -4.29 23.05 1.96
N ALA A 14 -3.39 23.89 1.43
CA ALA A 14 -2.50 23.53 0.33
C ALA A 14 -1.35 22.58 0.74
N ALA A 15 -0.99 22.52 2.02
CA ALA A 15 0.07 21.65 2.53
C ALA A 15 -0.38 20.19 2.75
N ALA A 16 -1.68 19.91 2.64
CA ALA A 16 -2.25 18.57 2.76
C ALA A 16 -2.35 17.87 1.39
N SER A 17 -1.39 18.10 0.49
CA SER A 17 -1.26 17.28 -0.72
C SER A 17 -0.96 15.84 -0.29
N VAL A 18 -2.02 15.05 -0.23
CA VAL A 18 -2.04 13.60 -0.06
C VAL A 18 -1.10 13.01 -1.11
N SER A 19 0.09 12.58 -0.67
CA SER A 19 1.14 11.97 -1.51
C SER A 19 0.79 10.52 -1.82
N ALA A 20 -0.39 10.32 -2.39
CA ALA A 20 -0.82 9.01 -2.86
C ALA A 20 -0.46 8.87 -4.34
N ILE A 21 0.25 7.80 -4.68
CA ILE A 21 0.47 7.41 -6.07
C ILE A 21 -0.67 6.50 -6.50
N GLU A 22 -1.22 6.82 -7.67
CA GLU A 22 -2.21 5.99 -8.35
C GLU A 22 -1.55 5.23 -9.51
N LEU A 23 -1.51 3.90 -9.40
CA LEU A 23 -0.97 2.99 -10.41
C LEU A 23 -2.13 2.23 -11.05
N LYS A 24 -2.22 2.28 -12.38
CA LYS A 24 -3.25 1.57 -13.15
C LYS A 24 -2.61 0.67 -14.19
N ASN A 25 -3.05 -0.58 -14.24
CA ASN A 25 -2.75 -1.46 -15.35
C ASN A 25 -3.89 -2.45 -15.58
N GLY A 26 -4.34 -2.54 -16.82
CA GLY A 26 -5.49 -3.36 -17.18
C GLY A 26 -6.74 -2.98 -16.38
N ARG A 27 -7.27 -3.94 -15.63
CA ARG A 27 -8.46 -3.80 -14.77
C ARG A 27 -8.10 -3.46 -13.33
N ILE A 28 -6.82 -3.40 -12.95
CA ILE A 28 -6.41 -3.15 -11.58
C ILE A 28 -5.98 -1.69 -11.42
N LYS A 29 -6.44 -1.08 -10.32
CA LYS A 29 -5.97 0.21 -9.83
C LYS A 29 -5.48 0.03 -8.39
N LEU A 30 -4.23 0.42 -8.15
CA LEU A 30 -3.58 0.47 -6.84
C LEU A 30 -3.38 1.93 -6.46
N VAL A 31 -3.88 2.36 -5.31
CA VAL A 31 -3.64 3.68 -4.74
C VAL A 31 -2.80 3.49 -3.48
N LEU A 32 -1.61 4.09 -3.45
CA LEU A 32 -0.58 3.78 -2.45
C LEU A 32 -0.07 5.07 -1.79
N ASP A 33 -0.03 5.10 -0.47
CA ASP A 33 0.67 6.14 0.28
C ASP A 33 2.16 5.80 0.36
N GLU A 34 2.99 6.60 -0.30
CA GLU A 34 4.43 6.38 -0.40
C GLU A 34 5.17 6.49 0.95
N ARG A 35 4.56 7.16 1.93
CA ARG A 35 5.18 7.42 3.24
C ARG A 35 4.91 6.32 4.25
N THR A 36 3.87 5.52 4.02
CA THR A 36 3.42 4.49 4.96
C THR A 36 3.37 3.11 4.33
N GLY A 37 3.24 3.01 3.00
CA GLY A 37 3.00 1.76 2.30
C GLY A 37 1.55 1.27 2.40
N HIS A 38 0.67 2.01 3.08
CA HIS A 38 -0.77 1.72 3.11
C HIS A 38 -1.36 1.91 1.72
N PHE A 39 -2.30 1.05 1.35
CA PHE A 39 -2.86 1.07 0.01
C PHE A 39 -4.34 0.71 -0.02
N ALA A 40 -5.01 1.19 -1.06
CA ALA A 40 -6.31 0.74 -1.48
C ALA A 40 -6.18 0.05 -2.84
N LEU A 41 -6.92 -1.05 -3.02
CA LEU A 41 -6.89 -1.87 -4.22
C LEU A 41 -8.28 -1.91 -4.84
N TYR A 42 -8.35 -1.70 -6.16
CA TYR A 42 -9.60 -1.66 -6.89
C TYR A 42 -9.55 -2.49 -8.17
N TYR A 43 -10.71 -3.05 -8.53
CA TYR A 43 -10.94 -3.74 -9.78
C TYR A 43 -11.95 -2.97 -10.65
N LEU A 44 -11.65 -2.83 -11.94
CA LEU A 44 -12.51 -2.22 -12.94
C LEU A 44 -13.63 -3.20 -13.33
N VAL A 45 -14.81 -3.03 -12.74
CA VAL A 45 -15.96 -3.92 -12.95
C VAL A 45 -16.73 -3.61 -14.22
N ASP A 46 -16.82 -2.33 -14.60
CA ASP A 46 -17.44 -1.86 -15.86
C ASP A 46 -16.45 -0.97 -16.61
N VAL A 47 -15.93 -1.47 -17.73
CA VAL A 47 -14.92 -0.78 -18.55
C VAL A 47 -15.52 0.44 -19.24
N THR A 48 -16.76 0.36 -19.70
CA THR A 48 -17.44 1.43 -20.44
C THR A 48 -17.76 2.61 -19.52
N LYS A 49 -18.17 2.34 -18.29
CA LYS A 49 -18.48 3.37 -17.29
C LYS A 49 -17.27 3.77 -16.44
N ASN A 50 -16.11 3.17 -16.68
CA ASN A 50 -14.91 3.34 -15.86
C ASN A 50 -15.17 3.13 -14.36
N GLN A 51 -16.01 2.15 -14.04
CA GLN A 51 -16.48 1.92 -12.67
C GLN A 51 -15.55 0.97 -11.94
N TYR A 52 -14.93 1.46 -10.87
CA TYR A 52 -14.09 0.66 -9.99
C TYR A 52 -14.85 0.17 -8.77
N ARG A 53 -14.51 -1.03 -8.30
CA ARG A 53 -14.94 -1.60 -7.03
C ARG A 53 -13.70 -1.86 -6.17
N ALA A 54 -13.74 -1.43 -4.92
CA ALA A 54 -12.69 -1.76 -3.97
C ALA A 54 -12.63 -3.27 -3.74
N LEU A 55 -11.43 -3.82 -3.62
CA LEU A 55 -11.18 -5.22 -3.25
C LEU A 55 -10.82 -5.36 -1.75
N LEU A 56 -10.47 -4.24 -1.12
CA LEU A 56 -10.10 -4.12 0.29
C LEU A 56 -10.83 -2.91 0.89
N TYR A 57 -11.00 -2.90 2.22
CA TYR A 57 -11.65 -1.78 2.92
C TYR A 57 -10.89 -0.47 2.69
N ASP A 58 -11.46 0.41 1.87
CA ASP A 58 -10.81 1.63 1.37
C ASP A 58 -11.10 2.87 2.20
N GLN A 59 -12.06 2.80 3.13
CA GLN A 59 -12.36 3.87 4.08
C GLN A 59 -11.27 4.01 5.16
N GLU A 60 -10.56 2.93 5.47
CA GLU A 60 -9.42 2.91 6.39
C GLU A 60 -8.35 1.93 5.88
N THR A 61 -7.37 2.43 5.14
CA THR A 61 -6.33 1.60 4.52
C THR A 61 -5.38 0.98 5.53
N ARG A 62 -5.35 1.46 6.77
CA ARG A 62 -4.51 0.91 7.86
C ARG A 62 -4.99 -0.45 8.35
N THR A 63 -6.12 -0.99 7.87
CA THR A 63 -6.63 -2.32 8.23
C THR A 63 -6.08 -3.45 7.37
N THR A 64 -5.50 -3.14 6.19
CA THR A 64 -4.69 -4.08 5.40
C THR A 64 -3.22 -3.78 5.61
N PHE A 65 -2.46 -4.72 6.17
CA PHE A 65 -1.05 -4.46 6.51
C PHE A 65 -0.23 -5.74 6.71
N PRO A 66 1.06 -5.70 6.35
CA PRO A 66 2.00 -6.72 6.75
C PRO A 66 2.47 -6.51 8.20
N THR A 67 2.67 -7.63 8.89
CA THR A 67 3.19 -7.72 10.24
C THR A 67 4.49 -8.53 10.19
N LEU A 68 5.61 -7.91 10.58
CA LEU A 68 6.91 -8.58 10.71
C LEU A 68 7.12 -9.02 12.16
N TYR A 69 7.41 -10.30 12.36
CA TYR A 69 7.94 -10.81 13.61
C TYR A 69 9.46 -10.89 13.48
N LEU A 70 10.19 -10.20 14.36
CA LEU A 70 11.64 -10.09 14.36
C LEU A 70 12.14 -10.01 15.80
N ASP A 71 13.05 -10.89 16.18
CA ASP A 71 13.66 -10.94 17.52
C ASP A 71 12.63 -10.91 18.67
N GLN A 72 11.59 -11.75 18.58
CA GLN A 72 10.52 -11.85 19.57
C GLN A 72 9.61 -10.62 19.70
N LYS A 73 9.78 -9.63 18.82
CA LYS A 73 8.91 -8.47 18.73
C LYS A 73 8.15 -8.46 17.41
N THR A 74 6.93 -7.93 17.48
CA THR A 74 6.04 -7.80 16.32
C THR A 74 5.98 -6.34 15.89
N TYR A 75 6.13 -6.09 14.60
CA TYR A 75 6.11 -4.78 13.99
C TYR A 75 5.03 -4.73 12.91
N LYS A 76 4.10 -3.79 13.04
CA LYS A 76 3.16 -3.46 11.97
C LYS A 76 3.87 -2.56 10.96
N LEU A 77 4.23 -3.09 9.81
CA LEU A 77 4.94 -2.32 8.79
C LEU A 77 4.05 -1.18 8.29
N GLY A 78 4.65 0.00 8.10
CA GLY A 78 3.95 1.25 7.78
C GLY A 78 3.46 2.06 8.99
N ASP A 79 3.38 1.44 10.17
CA ASP A 79 3.01 2.10 11.42
C ASP A 79 4.13 2.08 12.48
N ALA A 80 5.02 1.09 12.43
CA ALA A 80 6.13 0.94 13.36
C ALA A 80 7.21 2.01 13.11
N SER A 81 7.50 2.82 14.12
CA SER A 81 8.47 3.92 14.06
C SER A 81 9.91 3.49 13.78
N GLU A 82 10.23 2.23 14.07
CA GLU A 82 11.54 1.62 13.88
C GLU A 82 11.87 1.38 12.40
N PHE A 83 10.87 1.46 11.53
CA PHE A 83 11.02 1.26 10.09
C PHE A 83 10.82 2.57 9.36
N LYS A 84 11.87 3.03 8.68
CA LYS A 84 11.77 4.09 7.68
C LYS A 84 11.15 3.51 6.42
N VAL A 85 10.14 4.19 5.89
CA VAL A 85 9.43 3.78 4.66
C VAL A 85 9.93 4.61 3.48
N SER A 86 10.13 3.95 2.35
CA SER A 86 10.30 4.60 1.06
C SER A 86 9.60 3.81 -0.04
N ALA A 87 9.28 4.50 -1.12
CA ALA A 87 8.49 3.99 -2.23
C ALA A 87 9.21 4.30 -3.55
N SER A 88 9.27 3.34 -4.47
CA SER A 88 9.90 3.56 -5.78
C SER A 88 9.39 2.57 -6.84
N ALA A 89 9.47 2.97 -8.10
CA ALA A 89 9.20 2.08 -9.22
C ALA A 89 10.33 1.05 -9.40
N ARG A 90 9.99 -0.21 -9.71
CA ARG A 90 10.94 -1.29 -10.05
C ARG A 90 10.60 -1.83 -11.43
N GLY A 91 11.02 -1.09 -12.45
CA GLY A 91 10.64 -1.34 -13.84
C GLY A 91 9.23 -0.84 -14.16
N PRO A 92 8.68 -1.18 -15.34
CA PRO A 92 7.46 -0.56 -15.86
C PRO A 92 6.16 -1.01 -15.18
N LEU A 93 6.13 -2.21 -14.60
CA LEU A 93 4.93 -2.83 -14.04
C LEU A 93 5.04 -3.21 -12.58
N ASN A 94 6.16 -2.91 -11.93
CA ASN A 94 6.33 -3.19 -10.51
C ASN A 94 6.63 -1.93 -9.73
N TYR A 95 6.15 -1.92 -8.50
CA TYR A 95 6.33 -0.84 -7.56
C TYR A 95 6.71 -1.43 -6.21
N VAL A 96 7.64 -0.80 -5.50
CA VAL A 96 8.25 -1.35 -4.29
C VAL A 96 8.10 -0.38 -3.15
N ILE A 97 7.63 -0.90 -2.02
CA ILE A 97 7.75 -0.26 -0.72
C ILE A 97 8.89 -0.92 0.04
N GLU A 98 9.89 -0.14 0.44
CA GLU A 98 10.97 -0.57 1.31
C GLU A 98 10.69 -0.10 2.74
N TYR A 99 10.65 -1.04 3.68
CA TYR A 99 10.64 -0.79 5.11
C TYR A 99 12.03 -1.13 5.66
N ARG A 100 12.80 -0.12 6.05
CA ARG A 100 14.18 -0.26 6.50
C ARG A 100 14.31 0.03 8.00
N SER A 101 14.89 -0.91 8.72
CA SER A 101 15.34 -0.73 10.12
C SER A 101 16.87 -0.79 10.19
N ALA A 102 17.41 -0.82 11.41
CA ALA A 102 18.85 -1.03 11.64
C ALA A 102 19.30 -2.49 11.41
N THR A 103 18.40 -3.47 11.46
CA THR A 103 18.75 -4.90 11.43
C THR A 103 18.27 -5.63 10.19
N CYS A 104 17.18 -5.15 9.56
CA CYS A 104 16.65 -5.76 8.34
C CYS A 104 16.01 -4.75 7.40
N VAL A 105 15.87 -5.18 6.15
CA VAL A 105 15.12 -4.48 5.11
C VAL A 105 14.00 -5.40 4.62
N VAL A 106 12.76 -4.93 4.65
CA VAL A 106 11.62 -5.64 4.05
C VAL A 106 11.18 -4.89 2.80
N ARG A 107 11.13 -5.57 1.66
CA ARG A 107 10.62 -5.00 0.40
C ARG A 107 9.30 -5.67 0.06
N GLN A 108 8.24 -4.89 0.03
CA GLN A 108 6.93 -5.28 -0.47
C GLN A 108 6.83 -4.85 -1.93
N ILE A 109 6.68 -5.81 -2.82
CA ILE A 109 6.72 -5.60 -4.26
C ILE A 109 5.31 -5.86 -4.80
N PHE A 110 4.73 -4.84 -5.40
CA PHE A 110 3.48 -4.92 -6.14
C PHE A 110 3.80 -5.09 -7.62
N GLY A 111 3.23 -6.11 -8.26
CA GLY A 111 3.35 -6.35 -9.70
C GLY A 111 1.99 -6.61 -10.32
N PHE A 112 1.67 -5.93 -11.41
CA PHE A 112 0.43 -6.20 -12.15
C PHE A 112 0.55 -7.52 -12.92
N SER A 113 -0.46 -8.37 -12.81
CA SER A 113 -0.48 -9.70 -13.44
C SER A 113 -1.77 -9.92 -14.25
N ALA A 114 -1.66 -10.66 -15.34
CA ALA A 114 -2.80 -11.12 -16.13
C ALA A 114 -3.05 -12.61 -15.87
N SER A 115 -4.31 -12.97 -15.68
CA SER A 115 -4.75 -14.37 -15.61
C SER A 115 -4.58 -15.06 -16.96
N ALA A 116 -4.50 -16.39 -16.96
CA ALA A 116 -4.35 -17.17 -18.19
C ALA A 116 -5.51 -16.88 -19.17
N GLY A 117 -5.19 -16.48 -20.40
CA GLY A 117 -6.17 -16.12 -21.42
C GLY A 117 -6.75 -14.70 -21.31
N SER A 118 -6.32 -13.90 -20.32
CA SER A 118 -6.75 -12.51 -20.18
C SER A 118 -5.89 -11.56 -21.03
N PRO A 119 -6.49 -10.67 -21.85
CA PRO A 119 -5.74 -9.73 -22.68
C PRO A 119 -5.18 -8.53 -21.89
N MET A 120 -5.58 -8.38 -20.62
CA MET A 120 -5.22 -7.25 -19.75
C MET A 120 -4.88 -7.77 -18.36
N SER A 121 -4.06 -7.04 -17.61
CA SER A 121 -3.85 -7.36 -16.19
C SER A 121 -5.18 -7.29 -15.42
N ASP A 122 -5.48 -8.33 -14.66
CA ASP A 122 -6.70 -8.47 -13.87
C ASP A 122 -6.40 -8.98 -12.46
N GLY A 123 -5.11 -9.03 -12.09
CA GLY A 123 -4.64 -9.36 -10.76
C GLY A 123 -3.46 -8.49 -10.33
N LEU A 124 -3.20 -8.53 -9.03
CA LEU A 124 -2.04 -7.92 -8.38
C LEU A 124 -1.24 -9.01 -7.67
N LYS A 125 -0.01 -9.22 -8.09
CA LYS A 125 0.97 -10.04 -7.37
C LYS A 125 1.60 -9.18 -6.28
N ILE A 126 1.56 -9.66 -5.05
CA ILE A 126 2.29 -9.06 -3.93
C ILE A 126 3.37 -10.05 -3.50
N SER A 127 4.61 -9.59 -3.43
CA SER A 127 5.77 -10.40 -3.03
C SER A 127 6.55 -9.68 -1.93
N PHE A 128 7.18 -10.45 -1.06
CA PHE A 128 8.03 -9.92 -0.01
C PHE A 128 9.45 -10.46 -0.15
N GLU A 129 10.42 -9.56 -0.08
CA GLU A 129 11.84 -9.88 0.10
C GLU A 129 12.24 -9.38 1.49
N ILE A 130 12.87 -10.23 2.30
CA ILE A 130 13.38 -9.86 3.63
C ILE A 130 14.89 -10.07 3.63
N GLU A 131 15.63 -9.00 3.89
CA GLU A 131 17.09 -8.99 3.89
C GLU A 131 17.59 -8.72 5.32
N ASN A 132 18.38 -9.64 5.86
CA ASN A 132 19.12 -9.42 7.09
C ASN A 132 20.35 -8.56 6.78
N ILE A 133 20.45 -7.38 7.38
CA ILE A 133 21.59 -6.47 7.22
C ILE A 133 22.42 -6.36 8.51
N SER A 134 22.16 -7.24 9.48
CA SER A 134 22.92 -7.34 10.72
C SER A 134 24.01 -8.41 10.62
N GLU A 135 24.92 -8.43 11.60
CA GLU A 135 26.02 -9.41 11.68
C GLU A 135 25.61 -10.74 12.29
N ARG A 136 24.38 -10.86 12.79
CA ARG A 136 23.87 -12.07 13.46
C ARG A 136 22.72 -12.68 12.70
N ASP A 137 22.53 -13.98 12.88
CA ASP A 137 21.33 -14.65 12.41
C ASP A 137 20.08 -14.08 13.10
N ILE A 138 19.01 -13.94 12.32
CA ILE A 138 17.72 -13.44 12.78
C ILE A 138 16.63 -14.45 12.44
N VAL A 139 15.73 -14.67 13.40
CA VAL A 139 14.49 -15.42 13.14
C VAL A 139 13.43 -14.43 12.72
N VAL A 140 12.88 -14.64 11.53
CA VAL A 140 11.87 -13.76 10.93
C VAL A 140 10.58 -14.52 10.65
N GLY A 141 9.45 -13.86 10.90
CA GLY A 141 8.13 -14.32 10.49
C GLY A 141 7.39 -13.18 9.80
N LEU A 142 6.58 -13.50 8.80
CA LEU A 142 5.75 -12.52 8.11
C LEU A 142 4.29 -12.99 8.11
N ARG A 143 3.39 -12.13 8.55
CA ARG A 143 1.94 -12.30 8.42
C ARG A 143 1.39 -11.13 7.62
N TYR A 144 0.44 -11.38 6.74
CA TYR A 144 -0.25 -10.32 6.01
C TYR A 144 -1.75 -10.42 6.27
N LEU A 145 -2.33 -9.34 6.81
CA LEU A 145 -3.76 -9.18 6.94
C LEU A 145 -4.31 -8.40 5.75
N PHE A 146 -5.35 -8.94 5.10
CA PHE A 146 -6.18 -8.23 4.14
C PHE A 146 -7.56 -8.02 4.74
N ASP A 147 -8.00 -6.77 4.79
CA ASP A 147 -9.34 -6.43 5.24
C ASP A 147 -10.28 -6.34 4.03
N THR A 148 -11.17 -7.32 3.91
CA THR A 148 -12.15 -7.42 2.83
C THR A 148 -13.55 -7.04 3.29
N TRP A 149 -13.69 -6.38 4.45
CA TRP A 149 -14.99 -5.93 4.95
C TRP A 149 -15.48 -4.71 4.17
N LEU A 150 -16.06 -4.93 2.99
CA LEU A 150 -16.52 -3.85 2.09
C LEU A 150 -17.90 -3.27 2.47
N GLY A 151 -18.37 -3.53 3.70
CA GLY A 151 -19.72 -3.20 4.12
C GLY A 151 -20.76 -3.97 3.33
N GLU A 152 -20.52 -5.28 3.12
CA GLU A 152 -21.49 -6.18 2.52
C GLU A 152 -22.84 -5.92 3.15
N LYS A 153 -23.77 -5.35 2.37
CA LYS A 153 -25.16 -5.33 2.77
C LYS A 153 -25.54 -6.78 2.96
N SER A 154 -25.89 -7.16 4.17
CA SER A 154 -26.75 -8.32 4.37
C SER A 154 -28.02 -8.08 3.53
N GLY A 155 -28.15 -8.80 2.42
CA GLY A 155 -29.32 -8.77 1.50
C GLY A 155 -28.93 -8.47 0.05
N ASN A 156 -29.35 -9.24 -0.96
CA ASN A 156 -30.61 -9.96 -1.15
C ASN A 156 -30.43 -11.23 -1.97
#